data_AF-A0A924E128-F1
#
_entry.id   AF-A0A924E128-F1
#
_cell.length_a   1.000
_cell.length_b   1.000
_cell.length_c   1.000
_cell.angle_alpha   90.00
_cell.angle_beta   90.00
_cell.angle_gamma   90.00
#
_symmetry.space_group_name_H-M   'P 1'
#
loop_
_entity.id
_entity.type
_entity.pdbx_description
1 polymer ?
#
loop_
_entity_poly.entity_id
_entity_poly.type
_entity_poly.pdbx_seq_one_letter_code
_entity_poly.pdbx_strand_id
1 'polypeptide(L)'
;MLLASRTLLAATLVLAACAPLPLQAGRDGIVPIELGSALKPGLQTGFRTQAYDVADVYNANVSVTGPGMASPVNATGNPIAMPNGQGSAVAQVVVPTGNNRVITAAGLNTAGGALASWITVKGVTNVAAGVNPAVSVNWTTTPTARVIEALIAAGSPFAATVNAAQIQTLVNQITVPVGGGASFTVHPSRVDATVIANAIIAAGGSVPGSPPSGSTISAGTISGTIAGLVLNQTASVVANDPGSAPVTTNTSGAYTISGVTPGAGIAVRATTFFTDDVTTTTTVSPGGNGPASATLAPLHYVTRSLYSNGPIANAVMRWSRMPIQILIVQPSNPAGIGWNTDHKTAFAEALARWTNQLGDLISFNVTTVFDNDGSLAAKKAASDIWVDWVNNFGDGRLGYAQAQFSYCGSCSPMSNDLAVHIQLGITTTAGPLPDYSYRGVATHELGHALGSLGNASTNGHSDLETDNMYFSTDPYFPINLIPVLRDYKTMRLLYSSPADITRS
;
A
#
# COMPACT_ATOMS: atom_id res chain seq x y z
N MET A 1 -7.13 -103.25 14.01
CA MET A 1 -7.99 -103.09 12.83
C MET A 1 -9.25 -102.39 13.28
N LEU A 2 -9.69 -101.25 12.76
CA LEU A 2 -9.23 -100.42 11.65
C LEU A 2 -9.65 -98.97 11.98
N LEU A 3 -8.77 -98.02 11.70
CA LEU A 3 -9.02 -96.57 11.76
C LEU A 3 -10.13 -96.16 10.79
N ALA A 4 -10.95 -95.18 11.18
CA ALA A 4 -11.61 -94.24 10.27
C ALA A 4 -12.03 -93.00 11.09
N SER A 5 -11.20 -91.95 11.10
CA SER A 5 -11.23 -90.83 10.15
C SER A 5 -12.35 -89.83 10.46
N ARG A 6 -11.97 -88.76 11.14
CA ARG A 6 -12.73 -87.51 11.26
C ARG A 6 -12.82 -86.87 9.88
N THR A 7 -14.03 -86.67 9.37
CA THR A 7 -14.27 -85.75 8.24
C THR A 7 -15.16 -84.62 8.77
N LEU A 8 -14.54 -83.47 9.03
CA LEU A 8 -15.18 -82.22 9.38
C LEU A 8 -15.79 -81.66 8.08
N LEU A 9 -17.10 -81.77 7.89
CA LEU A 9 -17.79 -81.13 6.77
C LEU A 9 -18.04 -79.66 7.16
N ALA A 10 -17.33 -78.76 6.50
CA ALA A 10 -17.55 -77.32 6.60
C ALA A 10 -18.94 -76.97 6.04
N ALA A 11 -19.89 -76.70 6.92
CA ALA A 11 -21.12 -76.00 6.55
C ALA A 11 -20.81 -74.49 6.56
N THR A 12 -20.56 -73.95 5.37
CA THR A 12 -20.53 -72.50 5.13
C THR A 12 -21.93 -71.95 5.41
N LEU A 13 -22.19 -71.57 6.65
CA LEU A 13 -23.34 -70.77 7.02
C LEU A 13 -23.13 -69.38 6.42
N VAL A 14 -23.74 -69.12 5.26
CA VAL A 14 -23.92 -67.78 4.72
C VAL A 14 -24.91 -67.06 5.64
N LEU A 15 -24.40 -66.54 6.75
CA LEU A 15 -25.01 -65.40 7.42
C LEU A 15 -24.97 -64.27 6.40
N ALA A 16 -26.09 -64.04 5.73
CA ALA A 16 -26.37 -62.78 5.07
C ALA A 16 -26.18 -61.70 6.14
N ALA A 17 -25.00 -61.07 6.14
CA ALA A 17 -24.77 -59.84 6.84
C ALA A 17 -25.92 -58.94 6.42
N CYS A 18 -26.72 -58.52 7.41
CA CYS A 18 -27.53 -57.33 7.26
C CYS A 18 -26.49 -56.23 7.01
N ALA A 19 -26.18 -55.99 5.73
CA ALA A 19 -25.46 -54.82 5.33
C ALA A 19 -26.24 -53.68 5.98
N PRO A 20 -25.62 -52.81 6.80
CA PRO A 20 -26.31 -51.62 7.23
C PRO A 20 -26.83 -50.99 5.94
N LEU A 21 -28.16 -50.87 5.84
CA LEU A 21 -28.79 -50.07 4.80
C LEU A 21 -27.96 -48.78 4.75
N PRO A 22 -27.47 -48.36 3.57
CA PRO A 22 -26.72 -47.12 3.49
C PRO A 22 -27.58 -46.10 4.22
N LEU A 23 -27.06 -45.55 5.33
CA LEU A 23 -27.70 -44.44 6.01
C LEU A 23 -28.06 -43.49 4.88
N GLN A 24 -29.35 -43.27 4.63
CA GLN A 24 -29.77 -42.24 3.69
C GLN A 24 -28.98 -41.01 4.12
N ALA A 25 -28.01 -40.60 3.29
CA ALA A 25 -27.14 -39.49 3.58
C ALA A 25 -28.06 -38.34 3.96
N GLY A 26 -28.13 -38.04 5.26
CA GLY A 26 -28.98 -36.98 5.76
C GLY A 26 -28.53 -35.75 5.00
N ARG A 27 -29.42 -35.18 4.18
CA ARG A 27 -29.05 -34.11 3.26
C ARG A 27 -28.23 -33.08 4.02
N ASP A 28 -26.98 -32.90 3.60
CA ASP A 28 -26.08 -31.93 4.19
C ASP A 28 -26.74 -30.54 4.16
N GLY A 29 -26.50 -29.74 5.20
CA GLY A 29 -27.07 -28.40 5.29
C GLY A 29 -26.29 -27.42 4.41
N ILE A 30 -27.00 -26.60 3.62
CA ILE A 30 -26.38 -25.46 2.94
C ILE A 30 -26.43 -24.29 3.90
N VAL A 31 -25.27 -23.87 4.39
CA VAL A 31 -25.16 -22.72 5.30
C VAL A 31 -24.75 -21.48 4.51
N PRO A 32 -25.62 -20.44 4.44
CA PRO A 32 -25.20 -19.13 3.97
C PRO A 32 -24.32 -18.48 5.04
N ILE A 33 -23.13 -18.03 4.65
CA ILE A 33 -22.21 -17.28 5.51
C ILE A 33 -22.09 -15.88 4.94
N GLU A 34 -22.56 -14.88 5.69
CA GLU A 34 -22.35 -13.47 5.37
C GLU A 34 -20.93 -13.06 5.76
N LEU A 35 -20.07 -12.85 4.77
CA LEU A 35 -18.68 -12.48 4.96
C LEU A 35 -18.50 -10.99 5.28
N GLY A 36 -19.44 -10.14 4.83
CA GLY A 36 -19.35 -8.69 4.98
C GLY A 36 -19.36 -8.22 6.44
N SER A 37 -20.23 -8.74 7.29
CA SER A 37 -20.27 -8.39 8.73
C SER A 37 -19.17 -9.10 9.53
N ALA A 38 -18.77 -10.29 9.10
CA ALA A 38 -17.71 -11.09 9.69
C ALA A 38 -16.30 -10.47 9.50
N LEU A 39 -16.08 -9.76 8.38
CA LEU A 39 -14.79 -9.22 7.97
C LEU A 39 -14.71 -7.68 7.97
N LYS A 40 -15.82 -6.94 8.18
CA LYS A 40 -15.83 -5.47 8.14
C LYS A 40 -14.95 -4.83 9.21
N PRO A 41 -14.09 -3.86 8.85
CA PRO A 41 -13.42 -2.99 9.79
C PRO A 41 -14.30 -1.78 10.10
N GLY A 42 -14.21 -1.27 11.34
CA GLY A 42 -14.75 0.06 11.66
C GLY A 42 -16.06 0.09 12.45
N LEU A 43 -16.69 -1.05 12.74
CA LEU A 43 -17.43 -1.13 14.00
C LEU A 43 -16.38 -1.24 15.11
N GLN A 44 -16.61 -0.61 16.26
CA GLN A 44 -15.78 -0.85 17.45
C GLN A 44 -15.62 -2.38 17.72
N THR A 45 -16.58 -3.20 17.25
CA THR A 45 -16.66 -4.68 17.33
C THR A 45 -16.03 -5.48 16.15
N GLY A 46 -15.54 -4.84 15.07
CA GLY A 46 -15.18 -5.50 13.80
C GLY A 46 -13.68 -5.52 13.50
N PHE A 47 -13.27 -6.37 12.54
CA PHE A 47 -11.89 -6.66 12.11
C PHE A 47 -10.97 -5.41 12.10
N ARG A 48 -9.88 -5.36 12.87
CA ARG A 48 -8.92 -4.23 12.85
C ARG A 48 -7.48 -4.67 12.64
N THR A 49 -7.15 -5.35 11.55
CA THR A 49 -5.72 -5.52 11.22
C THR A 49 -5.21 -4.19 10.68
N GLN A 50 -4.49 -3.43 11.49
CA GLN A 50 -4.05 -2.07 11.15
C GLN A 50 -3.16 -2.04 9.91
N ALA A 51 -2.49 -3.15 9.64
CA ALA A 51 -1.62 -3.30 8.49
C ALA A 51 -2.36 -3.35 7.14
N TYR A 52 -3.66 -3.67 7.09
CA TYR A 52 -4.38 -3.87 5.82
C TYR A 52 -5.78 -3.27 5.84
N ASP A 53 -6.09 -2.50 4.80
CA ASP A 53 -7.44 -2.03 4.55
C ASP A 53 -8.29 -3.24 4.11
N VAL A 54 -9.55 -3.29 4.52
CA VAL A 54 -10.45 -4.34 4.01
C VAL A 54 -10.79 -4.08 2.54
N ALA A 55 -10.62 -2.84 2.06
CA ALA A 55 -10.54 -2.54 0.64
C ALA A 55 -9.47 -3.37 -0.10
N ASP A 56 -8.41 -3.82 0.60
CA ASP A 56 -7.34 -4.66 0.06
C ASP A 56 -7.72 -6.16 0.06
N VAL A 57 -8.87 -6.57 0.61
CA VAL A 57 -9.36 -7.95 0.61
C VAL A 57 -10.23 -8.21 -0.62
N TYR A 58 -9.63 -8.77 -1.66
CA TYR A 58 -10.31 -9.05 -2.93
C TYR A 58 -11.06 -10.38 -2.94
N ASN A 59 -10.60 -11.36 -2.17
CA ASN A 59 -11.26 -12.66 -2.11
C ASN A 59 -11.24 -13.25 -0.69
N ALA A 60 -12.07 -14.27 -0.44
CA ALA A 60 -12.06 -15.03 0.80
C ALA A 60 -12.13 -16.54 0.55
N ASN A 61 -11.36 -17.31 1.30
CA ASN A 61 -11.49 -18.76 1.37
C ASN A 61 -12.40 -19.13 2.54
N VAL A 62 -13.48 -19.86 2.25
CA VAL A 62 -14.38 -20.37 3.28
C VAL A 62 -14.31 -21.89 3.33
N SER A 63 -14.00 -22.45 4.49
CA SER A 63 -13.89 -23.89 4.67
C SER A 63 -14.53 -24.36 5.98
N VAL A 64 -14.89 -25.64 6.01
CA VAL A 64 -15.48 -26.31 7.16
C VAL A 64 -14.60 -27.48 7.55
N THR A 65 -14.26 -27.56 8.83
CA THR A 65 -13.63 -28.73 9.45
C THR A 65 -14.48 -29.21 10.62
N GLY A 66 -14.19 -30.40 11.14
CA GLY A 66 -14.93 -30.90 12.28
C GLY A 66 -14.56 -32.33 12.65
N PRO A 67 -15.00 -32.80 13.82
CA PRO A 67 -14.76 -34.17 14.27
C PRO A 67 -15.32 -35.19 13.27
N GLY A 68 -14.52 -36.20 12.94
CA GLY A 68 -14.89 -37.28 12.00
C GLY A 68 -14.80 -36.90 10.52
N MET A 69 -14.35 -35.69 10.17
CA MET A 69 -14.09 -35.30 8.78
C MET A 69 -12.67 -35.68 8.36
N ALA A 70 -12.52 -36.36 7.23
CA ALA A 70 -11.20 -36.73 6.70
C ALA A 70 -10.45 -35.54 6.08
N SER A 71 -11.18 -34.59 5.49
CA SER A 71 -10.65 -33.39 4.85
C SER A 71 -11.60 -32.20 5.05
N PRO A 72 -11.09 -30.95 5.00
CA PRO A 72 -11.94 -29.77 4.99
C PRO A 72 -12.90 -29.77 3.79
N VAL A 73 -14.13 -29.27 3.99
CA VAL A 73 -15.08 -28.98 2.91
C VAL A 73 -15.01 -27.50 2.58
N ASN A 74 -14.79 -27.17 1.31
CA ASN A 74 -14.68 -25.80 0.83
C ASN A 74 -16.04 -25.28 0.34
N ALA A 75 -16.27 -23.99 0.49
CA ALA A 75 -17.44 -23.33 -0.09
C ALA A 75 -17.43 -23.40 -1.62
N THR A 76 -18.62 -23.43 -2.22
CA THR A 76 -18.78 -23.38 -3.67
C THR A 76 -18.26 -22.03 -4.19
N GLY A 77 -17.40 -22.07 -5.21
CA GLY A 77 -16.81 -20.86 -5.79
C GLY A 77 -15.65 -20.26 -4.99
N ASN A 78 -14.98 -21.04 -4.14
CA ASN A 78 -13.72 -20.62 -3.51
C ASN A 78 -12.59 -20.43 -4.57
N PRO A 79 -11.77 -19.36 -4.46
CA PRO A 79 -11.90 -18.25 -3.53
C PRO A 79 -13.08 -17.34 -3.93
N ILE A 80 -13.87 -16.91 -2.93
CA ILE A 80 -15.08 -16.12 -3.14
C ILE A 80 -14.69 -14.67 -3.34
N ALA A 81 -15.06 -14.10 -4.48
CA ALA A 81 -14.82 -12.69 -4.77
C ALA A 81 -15.56 -11.78 -3.77
N MET A 82 -14.85 -10.76 -3.28
CA MET A 82 -15.36 -9.73 -2.37
C MET A 82 -15.48 -8.42 -3.17
N PRO A 83 -16.67 -8.08 -3.71
CA PRO A 83 -16.82 -6.89 -4.55
C PRO A 83 -16.41 -5.63 -3.76
N ASN A 84 -15.43 -4.89 -4.28
CA ASN A 84 -14.91 -3.63 -3.74
C ASN A 84 -14.28 -3.71 -2.33
N GLY A 85 -13.85 -4.88 -1.85
CA GLY A 85 -13.28 -5.04 -0.51
C GLY A 85 -14.17 -4.53 0.63
N GLN A 86 -15.45 -4.27 0.37
CA GLN A 86 -16.44 -3.77 1.34
C GLN A 86 -17.80 -4.47 1.19
N GLY A 87 -17.97 -5.29 0.15
CA GLY A 87 -19.19 -6.02 -0.15
C GLY A 87 -19.46 -7.14 0.85
N SER A 88 -20.74 -7.33 1.18
CA SER A 88 -21.20 -8.58 1.79
C SER A 88 -21.22 -9.65 0.70
N ALA A 89 -20.27 -10.58 0.75
CA ALA A 89 -20.37 -11.81 -0.02
C ALA A 89 -21.09 -12.87 0.82
N VAL A 90 -21.97 -13.65 0.19
CA VAL A 90 -22.58 -14.82 0.81
C VAL A 90 -21.86 -16.05 0.29
N ALA A 91 -21.11 -16.72 1.16
CA ALA A 91 -20.57 -18.03 0.84
C ALA A 91 -21.66 -19.09 1.04
N GLN A 92 -21.81 -19.99 0.08
CA GLN A 92 -22.59 -21.20 0.25
C GLN A 92 -21.64 -22.36 0.49
N VAL A 93 -21.69 -22.93 1.70
CA VAL A 93 -20.94 -24.13 2.04
C VAL A 93 -21.88 -25.24 2.46
N VAL A 94 -21.62 -26.44 1.91
CA VAL A 94 -22.29 -27.66 2.32
C VAL A 94 -21.62 -28.13 3.61
N VAL A 95 -22.29 -27.96 4.74
CA VAL A 95 -21.76 -28.32 6.05
C VAL A 95 -22.19 -29.76 6.37
N PRO A 96 -21.25 -30.70 6.52
CA PRO A 96 -21.59 -32.08 6.87
C PRO A 96 -22.30 -32.15 8.22
N THR A 97 -23.32 -32.99 8.31
CA THR A 97 -24.03 -33.25 9.58
C THR A 97 -23.07 -33.66 10.69
N GLY A 98 -23.31 -33.17 11.91
CA GLY A 98 -22.51 -33.47 13.10
C GLY A 98 -22.30 -32.26 14.02
N ASN A 99 -21.72 -32.53 15.19
CA ASN A 99 -21.44 -31.51 16.19
C ASN A 99 -20.10 -30.81 15.94
N ASN A 100 -19.98 -29.60 16.47
CA ASN A 100 -18.75 -28.80 16.54
C ASN A 100 -18.06 -28.67 15.17
N ARG A 101 -18.85 -28.32 14.14
CA ARG A 101 -18.35 -27.94 12.82
C ARG A 101 -17.74 -26.55 12.91
N VAL A 102 -16.46 -26.46 12.59
CA VAL A 102 -15.68 -25.23 12.59
C VAL A 102 -15.74 -24.64 11.19
N ILE A 103 -16.33 -23.46 11.07
CA ILE A 103 -16.36 -22.68 9.84
C ILE A 103 -15.23 -21.66 9.92
N THR A 104 -14.34 -21.66 8.93
CA THR A 104 -13.22 -20.73 8.80
C THR A 104 -13.43 -19.86 7.57
N ALA A 105 -13.37 -18.54 7.74
CA ALA A 105 -13.30 -17.59 6.65
C ALA A 105 -11.96 -16.84 6.71
N ALA A 106 -11.18 -16.92 5.64
CA ALA A 106 -9.86 -16.31 5.55
C ALA A 106 -9.75 -15.36 4.34
N GLY A 107 -9.36 -14.11 4.56
CA GLY A 107 -9.20 -13.10 3.50
C GLY A 107 -7.93 -13.26 2.67
N LEU A 108 -8.00 -12.84 1.41
CA LEU A 108 -6.92 -12.88 0.41
C LEU A 108 -6.72 -11.50 -0.21
N ASN A 109 -5.46 -11.06 -0.29
CA ASN A 109 -5.08 -9.72 -0.77
C ASN A 109 -4.83 -9.63 -2.29
N THR A 110 -4.91 -10.74 -3.01
CA THR A 110 -4.83 -10.82 -4.47
C THR A 110 -5.66 -12.01 -4.98
N ALA A 111 -5.95 -12.05 -6.27
CA ALA A 111 -6.57 -13.21 -6.94
C ALA A 111 -5.60 -14.41 -6.94
N GLY A 112 -5.59 -15.17 -5.84
CA GLY A 112 -4.74 -16.37 -5.66
C GLY A 112 -3.53 -16.20 -4.73
N GLY A 113 -3.41 -15.06 -4.03
CA GLY A 113 -2.29 -14.79 -3.12
C GLY A 113 -2.24 -15.70 -1.88
N ALA A 114 -1.08 -15.73 -1.22
CA ALA A 114 -0.91 -16.43 0.04
C ALA A 114 -1.91 -15.94 1.09
N LEU A 115 -2.45 -16.87 1.88
CA LEU A 115 -3.29 -16.55 3.02
C LEU A 115 -2.58 -15.54 3.91
N ALA A 116 -3.18 -14.36 4.05
CA ALA A 116 -2.94 -13.53 5.18
C ALA A 116 -3.45 -14.31 6.41
N SER A 117 -2.60 -15.13 7.05
CA SER A 117 -2.98 -15.98 8.19
C SER A 117 -3.66 -15.19 9.32
N TRP A 118 -3.41 -13.89 9.35
CA TRP A 118 -3.92 -12.88 10.25
C TRP A 118 -5.29 -12.28 9.83
N ILE A 119 -5.81 -12.52 8.61
CA ILE A 119 -7.20 -12.24 8.18
C ILE A 119 -8.08 -13.49 8.33
N THR A 120 -8.10 -14.13 9.49
CA THR A 120 -8.89 -15.35 9.69
C THR A 120 -9.87 -15.20 10.85
N VAL A 121 -11.17 -15.34 10.54
CA VAL A 121 -12.24 -15.46 11.55
C VAL A 121 -12.86 -16.84 11.49
N LYS A 122 -13.31 -17.33 12.64
CA LYS A 122 -13.87 -18.68 12.78
C LYS A 122 -15.15 -18.67 13.60
N GLY A 123 -16.02 -19.63 13.33
CA GLY A 123 -17.24 -19.91 14.10
C GLY A 123 -17.42 -21.41 14.31
N VAL A 124 -18.27 -21.78 15.28
CA VAL A 124 -18.64 -23.17 15.57
C VAL A 124 -20.14 -23.35 15.48
N THR A 125 -20.58 -24.46 14.91
CA THR A 125 -21.99 -24.84 14.88
C THR A 125 -22.19 -26.34 15.01
N ASN A 126 -23.40 -26.73 15.42
CA ASN A 126 -23.88 -28.11 15.33
C ASN A 126 -24.85 -28.20 14.15
N VAL A 127 -24.71 -29.22 13.31
CA VAL A 127 -25.53 -29.41 12.12
C VAL A 127 -26.33 -30.71 12.22
N ALA A 128 -27.65 -30.58 12.34
CA ALA A 128 -28.56 -31.70 12.22
C ALA A 128 -28.92 -31.97 10.74
N ALA A 129 -29.29 -33.21 10.43
CA ALA A 129 -29.69 -33.58 9.06
C ALA A 129 -30.86 -32.73 8.56
N GLY A 130 -30.74 -32.19 7.34
CA GLY A 130 -31.77 -31.35 6.72
C GLY A 130 -31.96 -29.97 7.35
N VAL A 131 -31.08 -29.54 8.27
CA VAL A 131 -31.13 -28.22 8.90
C VAL A 131 -30.02 -27.33 8.36
N ASN A 132 -30.36 -26.08 8.04
CA ASN A 132 -29.41 -25.04 7.66
C ASN A 132 -29.18 -24.10 8.87
N PRO A 133 -28.15 -24.33 9.70
CA PRO A 133 -27.91 -23.47 10.85
C PRO A 133 -27.41 -22.09 10.42
N ALA A 134 -27.88 -21.04 11.12
CA ALA A 134 -27.24 -19.73 11.06
C ALA A 134 -25.97 -19.74 11.93
N VAL A 135 -24.84 -19.30 11.40
CA VAL A 135 -23.56 -19.30 12.13
C VAL A 135 -22.95 -17.90 12.12
N SER A 136 -22.57 -17.43 13.30
CA SER A 136 -21.80 -16.20 13.43
C SER A 136 -20.31 -16.51 13.38
N VAL A 137 -19.63 -15.94 12.39
CA VAL A 137 -18.18 -16.05 12.19
C VAL A 137 -17.58 -14.68 12.47
N ASN A 138 -16.87 -14.51 13.58
CA ASN A 138 -16.27 -13.23 13.96
C ASN A 138 -15.18 -13.43 15.03
N TRP A 139 -14.55 -12.35 15.49
CA TRP A 139 -13.50 -12.43 16.52
C TRP A 139 -13.95 -12.97 17.87
N THR A 140 -15.21 -12.81 18.25
CA THR A 140 -15.72 -13.34 19.53
C THR A 140 -15.91 -14.84 19.50
N THR A 141 -16.31 -15.40 18.34
CA THR A 141 -16.48 -16.85 18.15
C THR A 141 -15.18 -17.57 17.74
N THR A 142 -14.18 -16.82 17.31
CA THR A 142 -12.89 -17.37 16.83
C THR A 142 -12.14 -18.18 17.90
N PRO A 143 -11.96 -17.72 19.15
CA PRO A 143 -11.24 -18.51 20.17
C PRO A 143 -11.94 -19.83 20.47
N THR A 144 -13.27 -19.83 20.56
CA THR A 144 -14.08 -21.04 20.77
C THR A 144 -13.83 -22.06 19.66
N ALA A 145 -13.83 -21.60 18.40
CA ALA A 145 -13.50 -22.45 17.26
C ALA A 145 -12.07 -23.01 17.33
N ARG A 146 -11.08 -22.17 17.71
CA ARG A 146 -9.69 -22.62 17.89
C ARG A 146 -9.55 -23.68 18.98
N VAL A 147 -10.35 -23.63 20.06
CA VAL A 147 -10.37 -24.67 21.10
C VAL A 147 -10.88 -25.99 20.51
N ILE A 148 -11.95 -25.96 19.72
CA ILE A 148 -12.46 -27.15 19.03
C ILE A 148 -11.41 -27.71 18.07
N GLU A 149 -10.75 -26.86 17.27
CA GLU A 149 -9.67 -27.30 16.38
C GLU A 149 -8.50 -27.93 17.14
N ALA A 150 -8.12 -27.36 18.29
CA ALA A 150 -7.09 -27.94 19.14
C ALA A 150 -7.50 -29.32 19.68
N LEU A 151 -8.78 -29.51 20.05
CA LEU A 151 -9.30 -30.83 20.43
C LEU A 151 -9.29 -31.83 19.27
N ILE A 152 -9.66 -31.39 18.06
CA ILE A 152 -9.61 -32.22 16.84
C ILE A 152 -8.16 -32.62 16.54
N ALA A 153 -7.23 -31.66 16.56
CA ALA A 153 -5.81 -31.89 16.29
C ALA A 153 -5.15 -32.83 17.31
N ALA A 154 -5.61 -32.79 18.56
CA ALA A 154 -5.19 -33.72 19.61
C ALA A 154 -5.81 -35.13 19.49
N GLY A 155 -6.70 -35.37 18.52
CA GLY A 155 -7.41 -36.65 18.38
C GLY A 155 -8.39 -36.92 19.54
N SER A 156 -8.83 -35.88 20.24
CA SER A 156 -9.66 -36.03 21.43
C SER A 156 -11.09 -36.45 21.07
N PRO A 157 -11.65 -37.50 21.69
CA PRO A 157 -13.05 -37.88 21.48
C PRO A 157 -14.02 -36.78 21.93
N PHE A 158 -13.59 -35.88 22.81
CA PHE A 158 -14.39 -34.76 23.31
C PHE A 158 -14.65 -33.69 22.26
N ALA A 159 -13.88 -33.66 21.16
CA ALA A 159 -14.10 -32.69 20.08
C ALA A 159 -15.54 -32.76 19.53
N ALA A 160 -16.16 -33.94 19.53
CA ALA A 160 -17.52 -34.16 19.04
C ALA A 160 -18.64 -33.92 20.08
N THR A 161 -18.30 -33.85 21.37
CA THR A 161 -19.30 -33.88 22.45
C THR A 161 -19.23 -32.66 23.38
N VAL A 162 -18.10 -31.94 23.41
CA VAL A 162 -17.94 -30.76 24.25
C VAL A 162 -18.94 -29.67 23.87
N ASN A 163 -19.47 -28.98 24.87
CA ASN A 163 -20.43 -27.91 24.68
C ASN A 163 -19.73 -26.60 24.29
N ALA A 164 -19.82 -26.23 23.01
CA ALA A 164 -19.23 -25.00 22.48
C ALA A 164 -19.74 -23.71 23.17
N ALA A 165 -20.99 -23.68 23.66
CA ALA A 165 -21.52 -22.52 24.37
C ALA A 165 -20.88 -22.33 25.76
N GLN A 166 -20.55 -23.43 26.43
CA GLN A 166 -19.78 -23.38 27.68
C GLN A 166 -18.34 -22.90 27.42
N ILE A 167 -17.71 -23.35 26.34
CA ILE A 167 -16.38 -22.84 25.92
C ILE A 167 -16.47 -21.33 25.63
N GLN A 168 -17.52 -20.87 24.93
CA GLN A 168 -17.71 -19.44 24.67
C GLN A 168 -17.87 -18.65 25.96
N THR A 169 -18.59 -19.19 26.95
CA THR A 169 -18.74 -18.55 28.26
C THR A 169 -17.39 -18.42 28.98
N LEU A 170 -16.57 -19.47 28.93
CA LEU A 170 -15.21 -19.46 29.47
C LEU A 170 -14.31 -18.45 28.76
N VAL A 171 -14.38 -18.39 27.42
CA VAL A 171 -13.67 -17.40 26.60
C VAL A 171 -14.09 -15.97 26.96
N ASN A 172 -15.38 -15.72 27.17
CA ASN A 172 -15.89 -14.40 27.55
C ASN A 172 -15.40 -13.95 28.93
N GLN A 173 -15.12 -14.88 29.85
CA GLN A 173 -14.48 -14.58 31.13
C GLN A 173 -13.02 -14.14 30.96
N ILE A 174 -12.33 -14.61 29.90
CA ILE A 174 -10.95 -14.21 29.58
C ILE A 174 -10.93 -12.86 28.85
N THR A 175 -11.74 -12.72 27.80
CA THR A 175 -11.72 -11.55 26.92
C THR A 175 -12.38 -10.33 27.55
N VAL A 176 -13.38 -10.55 28.42
CA VAL A 176 -14.21 -9.53 29.10
C VAL A 176 -14.72 -8.50 28.08
N PRO A 177 -15.72 -8.88 27.26
CA PRO A 177 -16.28 -8.00 26.24
C PRO A 177 -17.03 -6.82 26.87
N VAL A 178 -16.83 -5.62 26.33
CA VAL A 178 -17.49 -4.38 26.75
C VAL A 178 -18.29 -3.81 25.58
N GLY A 179 -19.41 -3.12 25.86
CA GLY A 179 -20.24 -2.49 24.83
C GLY A 179 -20.84 -3.48 23.82
N GLY A 180 -21.22 -4.68 24.27
CA GLY A 180 -21.74 -5.73 23.36
C GLY A 180 -20.66 -6.40 22.50
N GLY A 181 -19.39 -6.36 22.92
CA GLY A 181 -18.25 -6.88 22.16
C GLY A 181 -17.55 -5.82 21.31
N ALA A 182 -17.81 -4.54 21.58
CA ALA A 182 -17.21 -3.38 20.91
C ALA A 182 -15.81 -3.07 21.40
N SER A 183 -15.40 -3.66 22.52
CA SER A 183 -14.03 -3.66 22.97
C SER A 183 -13.82 -4.87 23.87
N PHE A 184 -12.56 -5.21 24.10
CA PHE A 184 -12.17 -6.33 24.93
C PHE A 184 -11.06 -5.89 25.86
N THR A 185 -11.10 -6.35 27.11
CA THR A 185 -9.98 -6.16 28.03
C THR A 185 -8.77 -6.99 27.57
N VAL A 186 -9.04 -8.20 27.05
CA VAL A 186 -8.06 -9.04 26.37
C VAL A 186 -8.58 -9.36 24.98
N HIS A 187 -7.85 -8.95 23.94
CA HIS A 187 -8.27 -9.19 22.57
C HIS A 187 -8.43 -10.71 22.29
N PRO A 188 -9.52 -11.17 21.63
CA PRO A 188 -9.77 -12.59 21.38
C PRO A 188 -8.62 -13.36 20.71
N SER A 189 -7.82 -12.71 19.86
CA SER A 189 -6.62 -13.31 19.25
C SER A 189 -5.60 -13.83 20.28
N ARG A 190 -5.60 -13.25 21.48
CA ARG A 190 -4.69 -13.56 22.60
C ARG A 190 -5.17 -14.68 23.51
N VAL A 191 -6.32 -15.31 23.23
CA VAL A 191 -6.76 -16.48 23.97
C VAL A 191 -5.93 -17.70 23.55
N ASP A 192 -5.32 -18.38 24.51
CA ASP A 192 -4.59 -19.64 24.28
C ASP A 192 -5.57 -20.82 24.24
N ALA A 193 -5.98 -21.17 23.02
CA ALA A 193 -6.91 -22.25 22.78
C ALA A 193 -6.35 -23.63 23.16
N THR A 194 -5.03 -23.83 23.07
CA THR A 194 -4.38 -25.11 23.39
C THR A 194 -4.41 -25.36 24.89
N VAL A 195 -4.16 -24.34 25.71
CA VAL A 195 -4.28 -24.42 27.18
C VAL A 195 -5.70 -24.80 27.59
N ILE A 196 -6.72 -24.17 26.98
CA ILE A 196 -8.12 -24.49 27.28
C ILE A 196 -8.48 -25.92 26.82
N ALA A 197 -8.07 -26.32 25.61
CA ALA A 197 -8.31 -27.67 25.11
C ALA A 197 -7.67 -28.75 26.00
N ASN A 198 -6.43 -28.54 26.45
CA ASN A 198 -5.74 -29.45 27.37
C ASN A 198 -6.47 -29.54 28.72
N ALA A 199 -6.99 -28.43 29.24
CA ALA A 199 -7.78 -28.44 30.46
C ALA A 199 -9.09 -29.23 30.32
N ILE A 200 -9.78 -29.11 29.17
CA ILE A 200 -10.98 -29.90 28.85
C ILE A 200 -10.64 -31.40 28.77
N ILE A 201 -9.54 -31.76 28.11
CA ILE A 201 -9.07 -33.15 28.01
C ILE A 201 -8.76 -33.70 29.40
N ALA A 202 -8.02 -32.95 30.22
CA ALA A 202 -7.68 -33.34 31.59
C ALA A 202 -8.91 -33.48 32.49
N ALA A 203 -9.96 -32.69 32.25
CA ALA A 203 -11.24 -32.76 32.96
C ALA A 203 -12.23 -33.80 32.37
N GLY A 204 -11.76 -34.72 31.52
CA GLY A 204 -12.59 -35.79 30.96
C GLY A 204 -13.70 -35.28 30.03
N GLY A 205 -13.47 -34.17 29.33
CA GLY A 205 -14.43 -33.56 28.39
C GLY A 205 -15.32 -32.47 28.99
N SER A 206 -15.20 -32.22 30.30
CA SER A 206 -15.94 -31.13 30.97
C SER A 206 -15.26 -29.78 30.71
N VAL A 207 -16.05 -28.74 30.44
CA VAL A 207 -15.53 -27.37 30.33
C VAL A 207 -15.26 -26.82 31.73
N PRO A 208 -14.03 -26.32 32.03
CA PRO A 208 -13.74 -25.69 33.31
C PRO A 208 -14.70 -24.53 33.62
N GLY A 209 -15.12 -24.39 34.87
CA GLY A 209 -16.00 -23.30 35.31
C GLY A 209 -15.31 -21.93 35.39
N SER A 210 -13.97 -21.90 35.36
CA SER A 210 -13.13 -20.71 35.38
C SER A 210 -11.93 -20.88 34.43
N PRO A 211 -11.36 -19.79 33.88
CA PRO A 211 -10.27 -19.89 32.93
C PRO A 211 -9.04 -20.60 33.53
N PRO A 212 -8.45 -21.58 32.84
CA PRO A 212 -7.20 -22.18 33.28
C PRO A 212 -6.08 -21.14 33.34
N SER A 213 -5.10 -21.35 34.22
CA SER A 213 -3.89 -20.53 34.25
C SER A 213 -3.16 -20.61 32.91
N GLY A 214 -2.67 -19.47 32.41
CA GLY A 214 -2.02 -19.39 31.09
C GLY A 214 -2.96 -19.36 29.89
N SER A 215 -4.28 -19.27 30.09
CA SER A 215 -5.27 -19.16 28.99
C SER A 215 -5.21 -17.83 28.22
N THR A 216 -4.36 -16.89 28.64
CA THR A 216 -4.06 -15.64 27.93
C THR A 216 -2.60 -15.64 27.49
N ILE A 217 -2.39 -15.40 26.20
CA ILE A 217 -1.09 -15.16 25.61
C ILE A 217 -0.63 -13.74 25.98
N SER A 218 0.56 -13.65 26.57
CA SER A 218 1.22 -12.37 26.86
C SER A 218 1.45 -11.60 25.57
N ALA A 219 0.94 -10.36 25.50
CA ALA A 219 1.25 -9.47 24.38
C ALA A 219 2.74 -9.17 24.36
N GLY A 220 3.28 -9.01 23.15
CA GLY A 220 4.64 -8.53 22.96
C GLY A 220 4.67 -7.05 22.60
N THR A 221 5.89 -6.59 22.35
CA THR A 221 6.18 -5.24 21.88
C THR A 221 6.97 -5.34 20.58
N ILE A 222 6.75 -4.39 19.69
CA ILE A 222 7.55 -4.19 18.50
C ILE A 222 8.21 -2.84 18.63
N SER A 223 9.53 -2.78 18.50
CA SER A 223 10.28 -1.53 18.55
C SER A 223 11.21 -1.41 17.36
N GLY A 224 11.39 -0.19 16.90
CA GLY A 224 12.06 0.05 15.63
C GLY A 224 12.48 1.48 15.40
N THR A 225 13.03 1.74 14.22
CA THR A 225 13.33 3.10 13.74
C THR A 225 12.74 3.30 12.36
N ILE A 226 12.18 4.50 12.13
CA ILE A 226 11.86 5.03 10.81
C ILE A 226 12.96 6.01 10.41
N ALA A 227 13.51 5.85 9.22
CA ALA A 227 14.44 6.79 8.61
C ALA A 227 13.93 7.23 7.22
N GLY A 228 14.34 8.42 6.76
CA GLY A 228 14.06 8.92 5.40
C GLY A 228 12.84 9.83 5.28
N LEU A 229 12.20 10.24 6.39
CA LEU A 229 11.11 11.22 6.36
C LEU A 229 11.64 12.64 6.12
N VAL A 230 11.05 13.37 5.16
CA VAL A 230 11.33 14.80 4.94
C VAL A 230 10.29 15.70 5.64
N LEU A 231 10.59 17.01 5.72
CA LEU A 231 9.77 17.99 6.46
C LEU A 231 8.29 17.93 6.04
N ASN A 232 7.37 17.86 7.02
CA ASN A 232 5.92 17.74 6.85
C ASN A 232 5.40 16.40 6.28
N GLN A 233 6.22 15.35 6.24
CA GLN A 233 5.73 13.99 5.98
C GLN A 233 5.23 13.29 7.24
N THR A 234 4.33 12.33 7.05
CA THR A 234 3.83 11.45 8.11
C THR A 234 4.01 10.00 7.68
N ALA A 235 4.46 9.18 8.62
CA ALA A 235 4.46 7.72 8.50
C ALA A 235 3.56 7.12 9.59
N SER A 236 2.90 6.04 9.24
CA SER A 236 2.12 5.21 10.14
C SER A 236 2.75 3.82 10.18
N VAL A 237 3.27 3.42 11.34
CA VAL A 237 3.69 2.04 11.57
C VAL A 237 2.51 1.28 12.10
N VAL A 238 2.18 0.19 11.44
CA VAL A 238 0.99 -0.60 11.73
C VAL A 238 1.38 -2.07 11.90
N ALA A 239 0.99 -2.66 13.03
CA ALA A 239 1.15 -4.09 13.22
C ALA A 239 0.00 -4.83 12.57
N ASN A 240 0.31 -6.04 12.14
CA ASN A 240 -0.63 -6.90 11.49
C ASN A 240 -1.38 -7.78 12.47
N ASP A 241 -1.99 -7.11 13.44
CA ASP A 241 -2.78 -7.75 14.46
C ASP A 241 -4.02 -6.92 14.77
N PRO A 242 -5.09 -7.59 15.24
CA PRO A 242 -6.36 -6.94 15.53
C PRO A 242 -6.39 -6.14 16.85
N GLY A 243 -5.36 -6.24 17.69
CA GLY A 243 -5.36 -5.73 19.08
C GLY A 243 -4.43 -4.55 19.35
N SER A 244 -3.39 -4.32 18.54
CA SER A 244 -2.47 -3.18 18.70
C SER A 244 -3.14 -1.85 18.38
N ALA A 245 -2.47 -0.71 18.64
CA ALA A 245 -2.81 0.62 18.13
C ALA A 245 -1.76 1.05 17.09
N PRO A 246 -2.12 1.81 16.03
CA PRO A 246 -1.13 2.23 15.06
C PRO A 246 -0.25 3.31 15.68
N VAL A 247 1.00 3.42 15.24
CA VAL A 247 1.91 4.48 15.66
C VAL A 247 2.12 5.43 14.50
N THR A 248 1.56 6.63 14.59
CA THR A 248 1.78 7.69 13.62
C THR A 248 2.90 8.61 14.09
N THR A 249 3.86 8.88 13.22
CA THR A 249 4.95 9.84 13.45
C THR A 249 5.14 10.76 12.25
N ASN A 250 5.55 12.00 12.50
CA ASN A 250 5.95 12.98 11.49
C ASN A 250 7.46 13.27 11.51
N THR A 251 8.23 12.45 12.24
CA THR A 251 9.68 12.57 12.38
C THR A 251 10.35 11.22 12.17
N SER A 252 11.53 11.25 11.53
CA SER A 252 12.44 10.10 11.56
C SER A 252 12.84 9.85 13.02
N GLY A 253 12.81 8.61 13.47
CA GLY A 253 13.06 8.29 14.87
C GLY A 253 12.59 6.91 15.30
N ALA A 254 12.74 6.64 16.59
CA ALA A 254 12.30 5.39 17.18
C ALA A 254 10.77 5.32 17.28
N TYR A 255 10.21 4.12 17.09
CA TYR A 255 8.80 3.84 17.33
C TYR A 255 8.64 2.60 18.19
N THR A 256 7.48 2.46 18.84
CA THR A 256 7.14 1.29 19.63
C THR A 256 5.65 0.99 19.55
N ILE A 257 5.29 -0.18 19.04
CA ILE A 257 3.92 -0.72 19.07
C ILE A 257 3.84 -1.70 20.24
N SER A 258 3.03 -1.37 21.24
CA SER A 258 2.77 -2.26 22.39
C SER A 258 1.48 -3.05 22.18
N GLY A 259 1.32 -4.16 22.91
CA GLY A 259 0.08 -4.93 22.89
C GLY A 259 -0.05 -5.88 21.70
N VAL A 260 1.04 -6.13 20.98
CA VAL A 260 1.06 -6.91 19.75
C VAL A 260 0.79 -8.38 20.05
N THR A 261 -0.14 -8.99 19.31
CA THR A 261 -0.40 -10.42 19.40
C THR A 261 0.82 -11.19 18.85
N PRO A 262 1.38 -12.18 19.58
CA PRO A 262 2.49 -12.98 19.07
C PRO A 262 2.19 -13.63 17.71
N GLY A 263 3.20 -13.65 16.83
CA GLY A 263 3.06 -14.13 15.44
C GLY A 263 2.50 -13.12 14.44
N ALA A 264 2.17 -11.89 14.86
CA ALA A 264 1.81 -10.80 13.95
C ALA A 264 3.01 -10.29 13.15
N GLY A 265 2.78 -9.94 11.88
CA GLY A 265 3.74 -9.20 11.03
C GLY A 265 3.63 -7.68 11.22
N ILE A 266 4.45 -6.89 10.50
CA ILE A 266 4.39 -5.41 10.52
C ILE A 266 4.28 -4.90 9.08
N ALA A 267 3.51 -3.85 8.88
CA ALA A 267 3.62 -3.00 7.70
C ALA A 267 3.94 -1.58 8.14
N VAL A 268 4.82 -0.89 7.41
CA VAL A 268 5.04 0.54 7.58
C VAL A 268 4.42 1.24 6.38
N ARG A 269 3.36 2.01 6.65
CA ARG A 269 2.60 2.75 5.65
C ARG A 269 2.96 4.23 5.75
N ALA A 270 3.59 4.78 4.74
CA ALA A 270 3.84 6.22 4.67
C ALA A 270 2.66 6.89 3.95
N THR A 271 1.98 7.81 4.62
CA THR A 271 0.68 8.35 4.16
C THR A 271 0.79 9.35 3.01
N THR A 272 2.00 9.76 2.63
CA THR A 272 2.22 10.71 1.54
C THR A 272 3.52 10.41 0.76
N PHE A 273 3.44 10.35 -0.58
CA PHE A 273 4.57 10.34 -1.53
C PHE A 273 5.38 9.04 -1.74
N PHE A 274 4.94 7.89 -1.24
CA PHE A 274 5.53 6.58 -1.58
C PHE A 274 4.51 5.74 -2.33
N THR A 275 4.92 5.10 -3.43
CA THR A 275 4.04 4.21 -4.22
C THR A 275 3.88 2.84 -3.60
N ASP A 276 4.72 2.47 -2.62
CA ASP A 276 4.77 1.14 -2.06
C ASP A 276 4.79 1.18 -0.53
N ASP A 277 3.92 0.39 0.09
CA ASP A 277 3.99 0.08 1.52
C ASP A 277 5.27 -0.72 1.80
N VAL A 278 6.15 -0.20 2.67
CA VAL A 278 7.32 -0.95 3.11
C VAL A 278 6.86 -2.00 4.12
N THR A 279 6.62 -3.20 3.62
CA THR A 279 6.23 -4.35 4.45
C THR A 279 7.48 -5.01 5.01
N THR A 280 7.57 -5.11 6.34
CA THR A 280 8.67 -5.81 7.01
C THR A 280 8.10 -6.89 7.92
N THR A 281 8.41 -8.15 7.61
CA THR A 281 7.90 -9.27 8.41
C THR A 281 8.82 -9.49 9.62
N THR A 282 8.39 -9.02 10.79
CA THR A 282 9.03 -9.37 12.07
C THR A 282 8.11 -10.30 12.84
N THR A 283 8.66 -11.28 13.55
CA THR A 283 7.88 -12.15 14.44
C THR A 283 8.13 -11.76 15.89
N VAL A 284 7.05 -11.67 16.68
CA VAL A 284 7.10 -11.36 18.11
C VAL A 284 6.81 -12.62 18.91
N SER A 285 7.68 -12.95 19.85
CA SER A 285 7.44 -14.03 20.83
C SER A 285 6.52 -13.55 21.97
N PRO A 286 5.80 -14.45 22.66
CA PRO A 286 4.98 -14.07 23.81
C PRO A 286 5.77 -13.29 24.88
N GLY A 287 5.33 -12.07 25.20
CA GLY A 287 6.02 -11.17 26.13
C GLY A 287 7.38 -10.65 25.66
N GLY A 288 7.79 -10.96 24.43
CA GLY A 288 9.08 -10.57 23.85
C GLY A 288 9.03 -9.23 23.12
N ASN A 289 10.22 -8.79 22.69
CA ASN A 289 10.40 -7.62 21.83
C ASN A 289 10.81 -8.06 20.42
N GLY A 290 10.04 -7.68 19.40
CA GLY A 290 10.39 -7.88 17.99
C GLY A 290 11.08 -6.64 17.42
N PRO A 291 12.38 -6.70 17.05
CA PRO A 291 13.05 -5.56 16.43
C PRO A 291 12.61 -5.41 14.97
N ALA A 292 12.25 -4.20 14.57
CA ALA A 292 11.84 -3.92 13.19
C ALA A 292 12.39 -2.57 12.71
N SER A 293 13.26 -2.58 11.71
CA SER A 293 13.75 -1.35 11.08
C SER A 293 13.07 -1.14 9.74
N ALA A 294 12.53 0.05 9.51
CA ALA A 294 12.00 0.45 8.21
C ALA A 294 12.74 1.69 7.73
N THR A 295 13.49 1.53 6.64
CA THR A 295 14.06 2.67 5.91
C THR A 295 13.11 3.01 4.79
N LEU A 296 12.46 4.17 4.87
CA LEU A 296 11.68 4.69 3.78
C LEU A 296 12.65 5.29 2.77
N ALA A 297 12.88 4.58 1.67
CA ALA A 297 13.57 5.16 0.53
C ALA A 297 12.54 6.02 -0.23
N PRO A 298 12.78 7.33 -0.41
CA PRO A 298 11.98 8.12 -1.33
C PRO A 298 11.90 7.38 -2.67
N LEU A 299 10.70 7.40 -3.29
CA LEU A 299 10.40 6.86 -4.62
C LEU A 299 11.67 6.88 -5.49
N HIS A 300 12.19 5.72 -5.87
CA HIS A 300 13.52 5.55 -6.48
C HIS A 300 13.93 6.74 -7.36
N TYR A 301 14.68 7.68 -6.79
CA TYR A 301 15.33 8.72 -7.56
C TYR A 301 16.54 8.05 -8.20
N VAL A 302 16.39 7.61 -9.45
CA VAL A 302 17.49 7.01 -10.21
C VAL A 302 18.55 8.08 -10.44
N THR A 303 19.53 8.16 -9.54
CA THR A 303 20.80 8.84 -9.79
C THR A 303 21.57 8.03 -10.83
N ARG A 304 21.36 8.34 -12.10
CA ARG A 304 22.31 7.98 -13.15
C ARG A 304 23.25 9.16 -13.33
N SER A 305 24.55 8.95 -13.12
CA SER A 305 25.57 9.82 -13.70
C SER A 305 25.42 9.75 -15.22
N LEU A 306 24.90 10.83 -15.83
CA LEU A 306 24.54 10.85 -17.24
C LEU A 306 25.73 11.34 -18.09
N TYR A 307 26.43 10.39 -18.70
CA TYR A 307 27.26 10.63 -19.88
C TYR A 307 26.54 10.08 -21.11
N SER A 308 25.63 10.85 -21.72
CA SER A 308 25.12 10.49 -23.06
C SER A 308 24.43 11.67 -23.76
N ASN A 309 24.79 11.89 -25.04
CA ASN A 309 24.17 12.84 -25.97
C ASN A 309 22.77 12.39 -26.47
N GLY A 310 21.91 11.85 -25.59
CA GLY A 310 20.55 11.43 -25.92
C GLY A 310 19.49 12.12 -25.05
N PRO A 311 18.20 12.14 -25.46
CA PRO A 311 17.12 12.63 -24.62
C PRO A 311 17.12 11.90 -23.28
N ILE A 312 17.16 12.67 -22.19
CA ILE A 312 17.18 12.15 -20.83
C ILE A 312 15.77 11.68 -20.47
N ALA A 313 15.42 10.47 -20.87
CA ALA A 313 14.18 9.85 -20.44
C ALA A 313 14.36 9.30 -19.01
N ASN A 314 13.43 9.62 -18.11
CA ASN A 314 13.34 9.10 -16.74
C ASN A 314 14.42 9.57 -15.74
N ALA A 315 14.99 10.77 -15.90
CA ALA A 315 15.87 11.32 -14.86
C ALA A 315 15.26 12.56 -14.21
N VAL A 316 15.14 12.50 -12.89
CA VAL A 316 14.89 13.68 -12.08
C VAL A 316 16.23 14.40 -11.91
N MET A 317 16.29 15.67 -12.33
CA MET A 317 17.49 16.48 -12.23
C MET A 317 17.23 17.68 -11.33
N ARG A 318 18.24 18.14 -10.60
CA ARG A 318 18.16 19.43 -9.89
C ARG A 318 19.48 20.16 -9.95
N TRP A 319 19.38 21.47 -9.79
CA TRP A 319 20.54 22.32 -9.59
C TRP A 319 21.02 22.21 -8.14
N SER A 320 22.27 21.81 -7.95
CA SER A 320 22.91 21.77 -6.62
C SER A 320 23.64 23.07 -6.27
N ARG A 321 23.99 23.87 -7.28
CA ARG A 321 24.61 25.18 -7.11
C ARG A 321 23.55 26.26 -7.02
N MET A 322 23.67 27.10 -6.00
CA MET A 322 22.88 28.31 -5.83
C MET A 322 23.81 29.52 -5.70
N PRO A 323 23.47 30.69 -6.29
CA PRO A 323 22.33 30.89 -7.17
C PRO A 323 22.53 30.24 -8.55
N ILE A 324 21.42 29.79 -9.17
CA ILE A 324 21.37 29.32 -10.56
C ILE A 324 21.65 30.52 -11.47
N GLN A 325 22.64 30.41 -12.33
CA GLN A 325 23.06 31.44 -13.27
C GLN A 325 22.15 31.43 -14.50
N ILE A 326 21.39 32.49 -14.70
CA ILE A 326 20.46 32.61 -15.83
C ILE A 326 20.95 33.69 -16.79
N LEU A 327 20.97 33.37 -18.08
CA LEU A 327 21.22 34.32 -19.16
C LEU A 327 19.95 34.53 -19.98
N ILE A 328 19.46 35.75 -20.08
CA ILE A 328 18.38 36.12 -21.01
C ILE A 328 18.99 36.79 -22.23
N VAL A 329 18.89 36.13 -23.38
CA VAL A 329 19.32 36.66 -24.68
C VAL A 329 18.22 37.56 -25.24
N GLN A 330 18.61 38.76 -25.64
CA GLN A 330 17.72 39.79 -26.17
C GLN A 330 18.00 39.92 -27.67
N PRO A 331 16.99 39.96 -28.54
CA PRO A 331 17.22 40.20 -29.96
C PRO A 331 17.78 41.62 -30.17
N SER A 332 18.82 41.76 -30.99
CA SER A 332 19.47 43.04 -31.29
C SER A 332 18.63 43.97 -32.17
N ASN A 333 17.60 43.44 -32.84
CA ASN A 333 16.64 44.22 -33.61
C ASN A 333 15.22 44.11 -33.03
N PRO A 334 14.91 44.85 -31.94
CA PRO A 334 13.58 44.80 -31.30
C PRO A 334 12.46 45.39 -32.17
N ALA A 335 12.80 46.20 -33.19
CA ALA A 335 11.84 46.97 -33.98
C ALA A 335 11.04 46.15 -35.00
N GLY A 336 11.48 44.93 -35.33
CA GLY A 336 10.81 44.10 -36.35
C GLY A 336 9.69 43.20 -35.82
N ILE A 337 9.65 42.90 -34.51
CA ILE A 337 8.88 41.75 -33.98
C ILE A 337 8.18 42.06 -32.64
N GLY A 338 7.94 43.34 -32.33
CA GLY A 338 7.16 43.70 -31.15
C GLY A 338 7.76 43.20 -29.85
N TRP A 339 9.09 43.29 -29.72
CA TRP A 339 9.75 43.01 -28.45
C TRP A 339 9.43 44.15 -27.48
N ASN A 340 8.33 44.01 -26.75
CA ASN A 340 7.94 44.90 -25.67
C ASN A 340 8.69 44.53 -24.38
N THR A 341 8.70 45.46 -23.43
CA THR A 341 9.11 45.24 -22.03
C THR A 341 8.44 44.00 -21.41
N ASP A 342 7.35 43.51 -21.99
CA ASP A 342 6.49 42.48 -21.45
C ASP A 342 7.15 41.09 -21.48
N HIS A 343 8.02 40.76 -22.47
CA HIS A 343 8.73 39.47 -22.48
C HIS A 343 9.75 39.30 -21.34
N LYS A 344 10.57 40.33 -21.09
CA LYS A 344 11.49 40.33 -19.94
C LYS A 344 10.72 40.27 -18.64
N THR A 345 9.63 41.02 -18.56
CA THR A 345 8.75 41.06 -17.40
C THR A 345 8.12 39.69 -17.16
N ALA A 346 7.66 39.00 -18.19
CA ALA A 346 7.07 37.67 -18.10
C ALA A 346 8.06 36.63 -17.54
N PHE A 347 9.30 36.64 -18.01
CA PHE A 347 10.32 35.72 -17.48
C PHE A 347 10.74 36.08 -16.04
N ALA A 348 10.88 37.37 -15.73
CA ALA A 348 11.15 37.82 -14.36
C ALA A 348 10.02 37.44 -13.39
N GLU A 349 8.76 37.55 -13.83
CA GLU A 349 7.59 37.08 -13.06
C GLU A 349 7.59 35.56 -12.86
N ALA A 350 7.98 34.79 -13.88
CA ALA A 350 8.13 33.33 -13.77
C ALA A 350 9.18 32.96 -12.70
N LEU A 351 10.33 33.64 -12.70
CA LEU A 351 11.36 33.45 -11.67
C LEU A 351 10.85 33.81 -10.27
N ALA A 352 10.14 34.94 -10.15
CA ALA A 352 9.57 35.37 -8.88
C ALA A 352 8.54 34.35 -8.36
N ARG A 353 7.70 33.77 -9.23
CA ARG A 353 6.72 32.74 -8.84
C ARG A 353 7.40 31.49 -8.29
N TRP A 354 8.40 30.95 -8.99
CA TRP A 354 9.14 29.80 -8.48
C TRP A 354 9.89 30.11 -7.18
N THR A 355 10.53 31.28 -7.09
CA THR A 355 11.21 31.73 -5.87
C THR A 355 10.23 31.86 -4.70
N ASN A 356 9.05 32.44 -4.92
CA ASN A 356 8.03 32.60 -3.87
C ASN A 356 7.51 31.26 -3.34
N GLN A 357 7.39 30.25 -4.20
CA GLN A 357 6.89 28.92 -3.81
C GLN A 357 7.98 28.05 -3.16
N LEU A 358 9.22 28.16 -3.64
CA LEU A 358 10.34 27.34 -3.19
C LEU A 358 11.11 27.98 -2.04
N GLY A 359 10.97 29.28 -1.83
CA GLY A 359 11.57 30.03 -0.74
C GLY A 359 13.10 30.01 -0.79
N ASP A 360 13.71 29.63 0.32
CA ASP A 360 15.15 29.50 0.53
C ASP A 360 15.81 28.32 -0.20
N LEU A 361 15.00 27.42 -0.80
CA LEU A 361 15.50 26.25 -1.50
C LEU A 361 16.19 26.57 -2.84
N ILE A 362 15.88 27.71 -3.45
CA ILE A 362 16.47 28.14 -4.73
C ILE A 362 16.78 29.63 -4.72
N SER A 363 17.77 30.03 -5.53
CA SER A 363 18.01 31.45 -5.84
C SER A 363 18.54 31.59 -7.26
N PHE A 364 18.37 32.77 -7.84
CA PHE A 364 18.73 33.05 -9.24
C PHE A 364 19.66 34.25 -9.33
N ASN A 365 20.63 34.17 -10.23
CA ASN A 365 21.42 35.32 -10.67
C ASN A 365 21.17 35.53 -12.15
N VAL A 366 20.46 36.61 -12.50
CA VAL A 366 20.00 36.85 -13.87
C VAL A 366 20.90 37.87 -14.55
N THR A 367 21.42 37.50 -15.71
CA THR A 367 22.18 38.38 -16.60
C THR A 367 21.45 38.51 -17.93
N THR A 368 21.62 39.65 -18.60
CA THR A 368 21.00 39.90 -19.90
C THR A 368 22.03 40.31 -20.93
N VAL A 369 21.87 39.88 -22.18
CA VAL A 369 22.78 40.22 -23.27
C VAL A 369 22.04 40.33 -24.59
N PHE A 370 22.52 41.12 -25.55
CA PHE A 370 21.99 41.11 -26.92
C PHE A 370 22.53 39.91 -27.73
N ASP A 371 21.75 39.42 -28.70
CA ASP A 371 22.12 38.30 -29.58
C ASP A 371 23.31 38.60 -30.50
N ASN A 372 23.60 39.88 -30.74
CA ASN A 372 24.74 40.37 -31.51
C ASN A 372 25.95 40.79 -30.64
N ASP A 373 25.88 40.59 -29.32
CA ASP A 373 26.97 40.90 -28.41
C ASP A 373 28.13 39.92 -28.61
N GLY A 374 29.35 40.43 -28.83
CA GLY A 374 30.55 39.61 -29.01
C GLY A 374 30.91 38.70 -27.82
N SER A 375 30.29 38.92 -26.65
CA SER A 375 30.43 38.11 -25.44
C SER A 375 29.34 37.03 -25.28
N LEU A 376 28.35 36.93 -26.18
CA LEU A 376 27.22 36.00 -26.06
C LEU A 376 27.67 34.56 -25.82
N ALA A 377 28.64 34.08 -26.60
CA ALA A 377 29.14 32.71 -26.49
C ALA A 377 29.76 32.43 -25.10
N ALA A 378 30.57 33.38 -24.60
CA ALA A 378 31.18 33.26 -23.28
C ALA A 378 30.13 33.31 -22.15
N LYS A 379 29.11 34.16 -22.29
CA LYS A 379 28.00 34.25 -21.32
C LYS A 379 27.12 33.00 -21.33
N LYS A 380 26.80 32.44 -22.52
CA LYS A 380 26.06 31.16 -22.64
C LYS A 380 26.82 30.03 -21.95
N ALA A 381 28.15 29.97 -22.10
CA ALA A 381 28.99 28.99 -21.43
C ALA A 381 29.08 29.16 -19.90
N ALA A 382 28.81 30.36 -19.39
CA ALA A 382 28.85 30.66 -17.95
C ALA A 382 27.48 30.49 -17.25
N SER A 383 26.39 30.36 -18.00
CA SER A 383 25.03 30.21 -17.47
C SER A 383 24.62 28.75 -17.30
N ASP A 384 23.85 28.47 -16.24
CA ASP A 384 23.16 27.20 -16.01
C ASP A 384 21.92 27.08 -16.92
N ILE A 385 21.19 28.17 -17.09
CA ILE A 385 20.01 28.25 -17.96
C ILE A 385 20.20 29.46 -18.87
N TRP A 386 20.01 29.29 -20.19
CA TRP A 386 19.87 30.45 -21.07
C TRP A 386 18.54 30.42 -21.81
N VAL A 387 17.98 31.61 -21.97
CA VAL A 387 16.68 31.85 -22.59
C VAL A 387 16.92 32.59 -23.88
N ASP A 388 16.44 32.04 -24.98
CA ASP A 388 16.49 32.64 -26.32
C ASP A 388 15.08 32.74 -26.90
N TRP A 389 14.87 33.70 -27.80
CA TRP A 389 13.57 33.96 -28.40
C TRP A 389 13.66 33.66 -29.89
N VAL A 390 12.82 32.75 -30.35
CA VAL A 390 12.83 32.31 -31.74
C VAL A 390 11.55 32.71 -32.44
N ASN A 391 11.67 33.16 -33.67
CA ASN A 391 10.51 33.46 -34.50
C ASN A 391 9.82 32.17 -34.90
N ASN A 392 8.53 32.09 -34.55
CA ASN A 392 7.55 31.14 -35.06
C ASN A 392 8.08 29.69 -35.15
N PHE A 393 7.83 28.88 -34.11
CA PHE A 393 7.98 27.44 -34.28
C PHE A 393 7.06 27.02 -35.44
N GLY A 394 7.62 26.42 -36.49
CA GLY A 394 6.85 26.02 -37.67
C GLY A 394 5.74 24.98 -37.39
N ASP A 395 5.67 24.49 -36.15
CA ASP A 395 4.71 23.52 -35.64
C ASP A 395 3.60 24.13 -34.76
N GLY A 396 3.58 25.46 -34.55
CA GLY A 396 2.56 26.16 -33.78
C GLY A 396 2.78 26.19 -32.27
N ARG A 397 3.93 25.73 -31.75
CA ARG A 397 4.27 25.82 -30.32
C ARG A 397 4.58 27.26 -29.88
N LEU A 398 4.27 27.58 -28.63
CA LEU A 398 4.58 28.88 -28.00
C LEU A 398 5.89 28.87 -27.21
N GLY A 399 6.40 27.70 -26.89
CA GLY A 399 7.61 27.51 -26.10
C GLY A 399 8.08 26.07 -26.22
N TYR A 400 9.37 25.90 -25.99
CA TYR A 400 9.99 24.59 -25.80
C TYR A 400 11.27 24.76 -24.98
N ALA A 401 11.32 24.16 -23.79
CA ALA A 401 12.55 23.94 -23.07
C ALA A 401 13.23 22.67 -23.58
N GLN A 402 14.41 22.84 -24.18
CA GLN A 402 15.30 21.73 -24.47
C GLN A 402 16.43 21.70 -23.46
N ALA A 403 16.46 20.66 -22.63
CA ALA A 403 17.68 20.29 -21.93
C ALA A 403 18.72 19.86 -22.99
N GLN A 404 19.73 20.68 -23.21
CA GLN A 404 20.83 20.36 -24.11
C GLN A 404 22.10 20.19 -23.28
N PHE A 405 22.73 19.01 -23.31
CA PHE A 405 24.11 18.94 -22.85
C PHE A 405 24.96 19.69 -23.87
N SER A 406 25.22 20.96 -23.59
CA SER A 406 26.09 21.76 -24.43
C SER A 406 27.53 21.41 -24.07
N TYR A 407 28.12 20.50 -24.84
CA TYR A 407 29.58 20.41 -24.91
C TYR A 407 30.07 21.72 -25.55
N CYS A 408 30.36 22.75 -24.75
CA CYS A 408 31.00 23.94 -25.30
C CYS A 408 32.39 23.52 -25.77
N GLY A 409 32.56 23.40 -27.09
CA GLY A 409 33.74 22.81 -27.75
C GLY A 409 35.09 23.53 -27.52
N SER A 410 35.12 24.53 -26.64
CA SER A 410 36.31 25.24 -26.19
C SER A 410 36.42 25.38 -24.66
N CYS A 411 35.44 24.90 -23.89
CA CYS A 411 35.55 24.78 -22.45
C CYS A 411 36.38 23.54 -22.12
N SER A 412 37.03 23.57 -20.95
CA SER A 412 37.75 22.41 -20.41
C SER A 412 36.91 21.14 -20.62
N PRO A 413 37.48 20.03 -21.15
CA PRO A 413 36.79 18.76 -21.43
C PRO A 413 36.21 18.05 -20.18
N MET A 414 36.07 18.77 -19.07
CA MET A 414 35.47 18.37 -17.80
C MET A 414 34.33 19.28 -17.32
N SER A 415 33.81 20.23 -18.12
CA SER A 415 32.56 20.90 -17.73
C SER A 415 31.38 19.99 -18.07
N ASN A 416 31.07 19.08 -17.17
CA ASN A 416 29.90 18.19 -17.20
C ASN A 416 28.59 18.96 -16.95
N ASP A 417 28.57 20.26 -17.27
CA ASP A 417 27.53 21.18 -16.84
C ASP A 417 26.34 20.97 -17.78
N LEU A 418 25.27 20.39 -17.22
CA LEU A 418 23.96 20.48 -17.82
C LEU A 418 23.65 21.97 -18.00
N ALA A 419 23.15 22.32 -19.17
CA ALA A 419 22.75 23.69 -19.42
C ALA A 419 21.40 23.65 -20.16
N VAL A 420 20.40 24.38 -19.69
CA VAL A 420 19.04 24.29 -20.25
C VAL A 420 18.77 25.46 -21.19
N HIS A 421 18.37 25.14 -22.41
CA HIS A 421 17.97 26.13 -23.41
C HIS A 421 16.45 26.25 -23.39
N ILE A 422 15.95 27.40 -22.97
CA ILE A 422 14.53 27.73 -23.09
C ILE A 422 14.34 28.53 -24.37
N GLN A 423 13.57 28.01 -25.32
CA GLN A 423 13.15 28.73 -26.51
C GLN A 423 11.69 29.15 -26.36
N LEU A 424 11.42 30.44 -26.53
CA LEU A 424 10.06 30.99 -26.48
C LEU A 424 9.68 31.54 -27.86
N GLY A 425 8.50 31.14 -28.32
CA GLY A 425 7.99 31.45 -29.66
C GLY A 425 7.31 32.82 -29.70
N ILE A 426 7.56 33.55 -30.78
CA ILE A 426 6.86 34.81 -31.10
C ILE A 426 6.01 34.57 -32.35
N THR A 427 4.70 34.81 -32.29
CA THR A 427 3.79 34.57 -33.43
C THR A 427 3.93 35.67 -34.48
N THR A 428 3.91 35.30 -35.76
CA THR A 428 3.98 36.25 -36.88
C THR A 428 2.72 36.29 -37.76
N THR A 429 1.72 35.42 -37.52
CA THR A 429 0.56 35.28 -38.41
C THR A 429 -0.82 35.48 -37.75
N ALA A 430 -0.96 35.41 -36.43
CA ALA A 430 -2.27 35.46 -35.74
C ALA A 430 -2.51 36.70 -34.86
N GLY A 431 -1.63 37.70 -34.91
CA GLY A 431 -1.62 38.82 -33.97
C GLY A 431 -0.84 38.49 -32.68
N PRO A 432 -0.57 39.50 -31.83
CA PRO A 432 0.14 39.30 -30.58
C PRO A 432 -0.65 38.36 -29.67
N LEU A 433 0.03 37.38 -29.08
CA LEU A 433 -0.58 36.59 -28.01
C LEU A 433 -0.98 37.50 -26.85
N PRO A 434 -2.04 37.16 -26.11
CA PRO A 434 -2.32 37.83 -24.84
C PRO A 434 -1.10 37.75 -23.91
N ASP A 435 -0.80 38.83 -23.21
CA ASP A 435 0.34 38.95 -22.29
C ASP A 435 0.40 37.81 -21.24
N TYR A 436 -0.75 37.28 -20.83
CA TYR A 436 -0.82 36.16 -19.89
C TYR A 436 -0.22 34.85 -20.46
N SER A 437 -0.25 34.63 -21.77
CA SER A 437 0.29 33.43 -22.40
C SER A 437 1.81 33.36 -22.25
N TYR A 438 2.53 34.48 -22.41
CA TYR A 438 3.99 34.51 -22.24
C TYR A 438 4.42 34.20 -20.80
N ARG A 439 3.67 34.70 -19.82
CA ARG A 439 3.94 34.46 -18.39
C ARG A 439 3.69 33.00 -18.02
N GLY A 440 2.61 32.42 -18.54
CA GLY A 440 2.26 31.01 -18.35
C GLY A 440 3.33 30.08 -18.94
N VAL A 441 3.68 30.29 -20.21
CA VAL A 441 4.71 29.50 -20.90
C VAL A 441 6.08 29.66 -20.23
N ALA A 442 6.51 30.88 -19.90
CA ALA A 442 7.77 31.08 -19.18
C ALA A 442 7.79 30.35 -17.82
N THR A 443 6.67 30.31 -17.10
CA THR A 443 6.56 29.56 -15.83
C THR A 443 6.66 28.05 -16.06
N HIS A 444 5.99 27.53 -17.09
CA HIS A 444 6.01 26.12 -17.49
C HIS A 444 7.42 25.66 -17.89
N GLU A 445 8.05 26.37 -18.83
CA GLU A 445 9.37 26.01 -19.35
C GLU A 445 10.46 26.14 -18.28
N LEU A 446 10.35 27.12 -17.39
CA LEU A 446 11.23 27.22 -16.23
C LEU A 446 11.01 26.05 -15.26
N GLY A 447 9.79 25.52 -15.15
CA GLY A 447 9.52 24.27 -14.41
C GLY A 447 10.30 23.08 -14.98
N HIS A 448 10.30 22.90 -16.30
CA HIS A 448 11.16 21.89 -16.93
C HIS A 448 12.65 22.13 -16.64
N ALA A 449 13.11 23.38 -16.77
CA ALA A 449 14.50 23.75 -16.52
C ALA A 449 14.95 23.58 -15.06
N LEU A 450 14.01 23.64 -14.11
CA LEU A 450 14.27 23.39 -12.68
C LEU A 450 14.23 21.89 -12.32
N GLY A 451 13.90 21.01 -13.26
CA GLY A 451 14.01 19.56 -13.05
C GLY A 451 12.74 18.74 -13.24
N SER A 452 11.62 19.35 -13.67
CA SER A 452 10.41 18.60 -14.05
C SER A 452 10.63 17.94 -15.41
N LEU A 453 11.53 16.96 -15.47
CA LEU A 453 11.88 16.16 -16.64
C LEU A 453 11.45 14.73 -16.35
N GLY A 454 10.14 14.54 -16.29
CA GLY A 454 9.47 13.35 -15.76
C GLY A 454 9.63 12.07 -16.60
N ASN A 455 8.68 11.15 -16.42
CA ASN A 455 8.65 9.86 -17.11
C ASN A 455 8.67 10.04 -18.64
N ALA A 456 9.34 9.15 -19.37
CA ALA A 456 9.39 9.10 -20.83
C ALA A 456 8.02 9.23 -21.51
N SER A 457 6.94 8.79 -20.86
CA SER A 457 5.57 8.89 -21.39
C SER A 457 4.97 10.30 -21.29
N THR A 458 5.40 11.14 -20.35
CA THR A 458 4.86 12.49 -20.16
C THR A 458 5.90 13.59 -20.37
N ASN A 459 7.20 13.28 -20.48
CA ASN A 459 8.28 14.24 -20.63
C ASN A 459 8.28 15.35 -19.55
N GLY A 460 7.83 15.02 -18.33
CA GLY A 460 7.76 15.98 -17.23
C GLY A 460 6.53 16.84 -17.18
N HIS A 461 5.57 16.55 -18.05
CA HIS A 461 4.27 17.18 -17.98
C HIS A 461 3.37 16.52 -16.95
N SER A 462 2.48 17.32 -16.39
CA SER A 462 1.36 16.87 -15.59
C SER A 462 0.25 16.30 -16.49
N ASP A 463 -0.49 15.35 -15.94
CA ASP A 463 -1.72 14.79 -16.49
C ASP A 463 -2.98 15.61 -16.12
N LEU A 464 -2.87 16.60 -15.24
CA LEU A 464 -3.98 17.46 -14.84
C LEU A 464 -3.92 18.79 -15.58
N GLU A 465 -4.99 19.10 -16.31
CA GLU A 465 -5.18 20.35 -17.07
C GLU A 465 -5.02 21.63 -16.25
N THR A 466 -5.22 21.55 -14.93
CA THR A 466 -5.05 22.69 -14.02
C THR A 466 -3.61 22.96 -13.62
N ASP A 467 -2.69 22.05 -13.90
CA ASP A 467 -1.30 22.19 -13.45
C ASP A 467 -0.51 23.07 -14.41
N ASN A 468 0.45 23.85 -13.89
CA ASN A 468 1.34 24.64 -14.73
C ASN A 468 2.19 23.75 -15.62
N MET A 469 2.52 22.54 -15.18
CA MET A 469 3.27 21.57 -15.97
C MET A 469 2.39 20.78 -16.96
N TYR A 470 1.11 21.10 -17.15
CA TYR A 470 0.27 20.40 -18.14
C TYR A 470 0.72 20.71 -19.58
N PHE A 471 0.81 19.68 -20.43
CA PHE A 471 1.11 19.86 -21.84
C PHE A 471 -0.14 20.30 -22.59
N SER A 472 -0.12 21.50 -23.17
CA SER A 472 -1.17 21.97 -24.08
C SER A 472 -0.59 22.42 -25.42
N THR A 473 -1.22 22.00 -26.50
CA THR A 473 -0.95 22.53 -27.85
C THR A 473 -1.80 23.77 -28.17
N ASP A 474 -2.73 24.14 -27.28
CA ASP A 474 -3.59 25.31 -27.47
C ASP A 474 -2.90 26.57 -26.91
N PRO A 475 -2.50 27.53 -27.78
CA PRO A 475 -1.84 28.77 -27.36
C PRO A 475 -2.73 29.70 -26.50
N TYR A 476 -4.04 29.46 -26.47
CA TYR A 476 -5.02 30.20 -25.69
C TYR A 476 -5.45 29.46 -24.42
N PHE A 477 -4.89 28.28 -24.16
CA PHE A 477 -5.18 27.54 -22.95
C PHE A 477 -4.86 28.42 -21.73
N PRO A 478 -5.77 28.52 -20.75
CA PRO A 478 -5.55 29.32 -19.56
C PRO A 478 -4.49 28.63 -18.69
N ILE A 479 -3.21 28.86 -19.00
CA ILE A 479 -2.11 28.42 -18.16
C ILE A 479 -2.24 29.19 -16.85
N ASN A 480 -2.39 28.47 -15.75
CA ASN A 480 -2.43 29.07 -14.43
C ASN A 480 -1.14 29.88 -14.24
N LEU A 481 -1.31 31.17 -13.91
CA LEU A 481 -0.16 32.04 -13.70
C LEU A 481 0.59 31.66 -12.41
N ILE A 482 -0.08 30.98 -11.48
CA ILE A 482 0.53 30.57 -10.21
C ILE A 482 0.67 29.05 -10.25
N PRO A 483 1.90 28.49 -10.08
CA PRO A 483 2.10 27.06 -9.93
C PRO A 483 1.11 26.50 -8.90
N VAL A 484 0.29 25.54 -9.30
CA VAL A 484 -0.73 25.01 -8.39
C VAL A 484 -0.08 24.15 -7.32
N LEU A 485 -0.87 23.74 -6.33
CA LEU A 485 -0.41 22.99 -5.16
C LEU A 485 0.48 21.80 -5.50
N ARG A 486 0.20 21.12 -6.62
CA ARG A 486 0.94 19.96 -7.08
C ARG A 486 2.31 20.31 -7.66
N ASP A 487 2.39 21.34 -8.51
CA ASP A 487 3.65 21.76 -9.16
C ASP A 487 4.70 22.15 -8.12
N TYR A 488 4.33 23.03 -7.18
CA TYR A 488 5.31 23.49 -6.19
C TYR A 488 5.67 22.41 -5.17
N LYS A 489 4.75 21.49 -4.82
CA LYS A 489 5.08 20.36 -3.94
C LYS A 489 6.12 19.45 -4.60
N THR A 490 5.94 19.17 -5.90
CA THR A 490 6.90 18.39 -6.69
C THR A 490 8.27 19.06 -6.69
N MET A 491 8.34 20.37 -6.94
CA MET A 491 9.61 21.10 -6.91
C MET A 491 10.21 21.23 -5.51
N ARG A 492 9.41 21.51 -4.47
CA ARG A 492 9.92 21.54 -3.10
C ARG A 492 10.50 20.20 -2.71
N LEU A 493 9.87 19.10 -3.10
CA LEU A 493 10.38 17.74 -2.87
C LEU A 493 11.74 17.56 -3.56
N LEU A 494 11.83 17.95 -4.84
CA LEU A 494 13.07 17.90 -5.61
C LEU A 494 14.22 18.66 -4.91
N TYR A 495 13.96 19.88 -4.42
CA TYR A 495 15.00 20.73 -3.84
C TYR A 495 15.23 20.55 -2.33
N SER A 496 14.31 19.90 -1.60
CA SER A 496 14.47 19.59 -0.17
C SER A 496 15.16 18.23 0.09
N SER A 497 15.33 17.40 -0.94
CA SER A 497 16.10 16.14 -0.86
C SER A 497 17.60 16.41 -0.59
N PRO A 498 18.34 15.55 0.16
CA PRO A 498 19.80 15.65 0.31
C PRO A 498 20.56 15.61 -1.02
N ALA A 499 21.42 16.59 -1.29
CA ALA A 499 22.43 16.68 -2.39
C ALA A 499 22.67 15.45 -3.31
N ASP A 500 22.00 15.27 -4.47
CA ASP A 500 22.27 14.12 -5.37
C ASP A 500 23.40 14.37 -6.38
N ILE A 501 23.75 15.64 -6.64
CA ILE A 501 24.86 16.04 -7.51
C ILE A 501 25.77 17.01 -6.75
N THR A 502 26.79 16.49 -6.08
CA THR A 502 27.90 17.33 -5.60
C THR A 502 28.90 17.52 -6.73
N ARG A 503 29.08 18.77 -7.17
CA ARG A 503 30.22 19.14 -8.01
C ARG A 503 31.48 19.02 -7.16
N SER A 504 32.45 18.23 -7.61
CA SER A 504 33.82 18.23 -7.10
C SER A 504 34.58 19.45 -7.64
#